data_AF-A0A3B0YRM8-F1
#
_entry.id   AF-A0A3B0YRM8-F1
#
_cell.length_a   1.000
_cell.length_b   1.000
_cell.length_c   1.000
_cell.angle_alpha   90.00
_cell.angle_beta   90.00
_cell.angle_gamma   90.00
#
_symmetry.space_group_name_H-M   'P 1'
#
loop_
_entity.id
_entity.type
_entity.pdbx_description
1 polymer ?
#
loop_
_entity_poly.entity_id
_entity_poly.type
_entity_poly.pdbx_seq_one_letter_code
_entity_poly.pdbx_strand_id
1 'polypeptide(L)'
;MGDAQVGLFAFLGALELAMLLLVTSIVFLLRGNRLSRKVDVLEKKLDMSAEASEPVGFDQYLRDEIIRNEALTDQAAASQDESEKKAAELLKFRKRFLEIELEAHALEGNPVAFQDRIAAGLCELREVMRPDAESVEAEPEAETPMAVELEEAPGDEGEEEPERKIVDTSEQEINHLKDVINNQQDAMSALRAQLEEHAEVEGMDAALKQLEDFEKQSTELERCLQVLESENERLKAAQNDGSDAAKKIEPADPTQLAGLKDMVGGQQETIGSLRKLIKELMPEADKAGELEETLDRIQRTNQELSGCVTVLEDENTLLRSELEMIVSQLEEQDAQREAEVAAVPDTVAEEAGTTPSSEQIEEMEIKVQELEALVEFKDATIEELEKQYHALEGKYREATGEQSA
;
A
#
# COMPACT_ATOMS: atom_id res chain seq x y z
N MET A 1 58.77 -45.29 -55.53
CA MET A 1 57.91 -45.81 -54.43
C MET A 1 57.19 -44.72 -53.64
N GLY A 2 57.53 -43.42 -53.77
CA GLY A 2 56.92 -42.33 -52.98
C GLY A 2 55.50 -41.91 -53.42
N ASP A 3 55.25 -41.71 -54.71
CA ASP A 3 53.99 -41.07 -55.16
C ASP A 3 52.74 -41.92 -54.93
N ALA A 4 52.85 -43.25 -55.02
CA ALA A 4 51.73 -44.16 -54.76
C ALA A 4 51.33 -44.20 -53.28
N GLN A 5 52.28 -43.99 -52.36
CA GLN A 5 52.01 -43.95 -50.93
C GLN A 5 51.35 -42.62 -50.52
N VAL A 6 51.80 -41.50 -51.10
CA VAL A 6 51.19 -40.18 -50.87
C VAL A 6 49.74 -40.15 -51.37
N GLY A 7 49.47 -40.73 -52.55
CA GLY A 7 48.10 -40.87 -53.07
C GLY A 7 47.19 -41.72 -52.19
N LEU A 8 47.72 -42.79 -51.58
CA LEU A 8 46.97 -43.65 -50.67
C LEU A 8 46.59 -42.91 -49.38
N PHE A 9 47.51 -42.15 -48.77
CA PHE A 9 47.23 -41.38 -47.56
C PHE A 9 46.23 -40.24 -47.79
N ALA A 10 46.33 -39.54 -48.92
CA ALA A 10 45.37 -38.50 -49.29
C ALA A 10 43.96 -39.08 -49.52
N PHE A 11 43.86 -40.27 -50.15
CA PHE A 11 42.58 -40.96 -50.31
C PHE A 11 41.99 -41.43 -48.98
N LEU A 12 42.82 -41.96 -48.07
CA LEU A 12 42.37 -42.36 -46.73
C LEU A 12 41.85 -41.17 -45.93
N GLY A 13 42.55 -40.02 -45.97
CA GLY A 13 42.11 -38.80 -45.29
C GLY A 13 40.81 -38.23 -45.86
N ALA A 14 40.63 -38.26 -47.18
CA ALA A 14 39.37 -37.85 -47.81
C ALA A 14 38.21 -38.80 -47.43
N LEU A 15 38.48 -40.10 -47.32
CA LEU A 15 37.50 -41.10 -46.92
C LEU A 15 37.10 -40.94 -45.44
N GLU A 16 38.05 -40.65 -44.56
CA GLU A 16 37.78 -40.37 -43.15
C GLU A 16 36.93 -39.10 -42.99
N LEU A 17 37.25 -38.03 -43.71
CA LEU A 17 36.46 -36.80 -43.71
C LEU A 17 35.04 -37.03 -44.24
N ALA A 18 34.89 -37.83 -45.30
CA ALA A 18 33.57 -38.20 -45.82
C ALA A 18 32.76 -39.03 -44.80
N MET A 19 33.41 -39.93 -44.05
CA MET A 19 32.75 -40.68 -42.98
C MET A 19 32.30 -39.79 -41.82
N LEU A 20 33.13 -38.82 -41.40
CA LEU A 20 32.76 -37.85 -40.37
C LEU A 20 31.58 -36.98 -40.80
N LEU A 21 31.56 -36.52 -42.05
CA LEU A 21 30.41 -35.80 -42.60
C LEU A 21 29.14 -36.66 -42.63
N LEU A 22 29.24 -37.94 -42.97
CA LEU A 22 28.11 -38.85 -42.90
C LEU A 22 27.56 -39.01 -41.48
N VAL A 23 28.44 -39.22 -40.49
CA VAL A 23 28.05 -39.36 -39.08
C VAL A 23 27.36 -38.10 -38.57
N THR A 24 27.94 -36.92 -38.84
CA THR A 24 27.32 -35.64 -38.44
C THR A 24 25.95 -35.46 -39.09
N SER A 25 25.80 -35.78 -40.38
CA SER A 25 24.53 -35.69 -41.10
C SER A 25 23.46 -36.61 -40.50
N ILE A 26 23.84 -37.82 -40.08
CA ILE A 26 22.93 -38.77 -39.39
C ILE A 26 22.49 -38.20 -38.04
N VAL A 27 23.41 -37.61 -37.26
CA VAL A 27 23.09 -37.00 -35.97
C VAL A 27 22.10 -35.84 -36.14
N PHE A 28 22.30 -34.98 -37.14
CA PHE A 28 21.37 -33.89 -37.45
C PHE A 28 19.99 -34.41 -37.86
N LEU A 29 19.90 -35.47 -38.65
CA LEU A 29 18.63 -36.09 -39.04
C LEU A 29 17.90 -36.70 -37.82
N LEU A 30 18.61 -37.38 -36.93
CA LEU A 30 18.04 -37.94 -35.71
C LEU A 30 17.54 -36.84 -34.77
N ARG A 31 18.31 -35.75 -34.63
CA ARG A 31 17.91 -34.58 -33.83
C ARG A 31 16.70 -33.88 -34.44
N GLY A 32 16.67 -33.72 -35.75
CA GLY A 32 15.55 -33.16 -36.50
C GLY A 32 14.25 -33.97 -36.31
N ASN A 33 14.32 -35.29 -36.45
CA ASN A 33 13.17 -36.17 -36.22
C ASN A 33 12.67 -36.12 -34.77
N ARG A 34 13.58 -35.97 -33.79
CA ARG A 34 13.20 -35.84 -32.38
C ARG A 34 12.54 -34.50 -32.07
N LEU A 35 13.00 -33.43 -32.70
CA LEU A 35 12.39 -32.10 -32.62
C LEU A 35 11.02 -32.09 -33.29
N SER A 36 10.89 -32.66 -34.49
CA SER A 36 9.61 -32.76 -35.21
C SER A 36 8.56 -33.47 -34.36
N ARG A 37 8.90 -34.63 -33.77
CA ARG A 37 7.96 -35.33 -32.86
C ARG A 37 7.58 -34.52 -31.63
N LYS A 38 8.48 -33.69 -31.11
CA LYS A 38 8.16 -32.80 -29.98
C LYS A 38 7.23 -31.67 -30.43
N VAL A 39 7.44 -31.13 -31.62
CA VAL A 39 6.56 -30.12 -32.23
C VAL A 39 5.18 -30.74 -32.46
N ASP A 40 5.06 -31.93 -33.05
CA ASP A 40 3.77 -32.59 -33.26
C ASP A 40 3.02 -32.84 -31.95
N VAL A 41 3.73 -33.20 -30.86
CA VAL A 41 3.13 -33.39 -29.53
C VAL A 41 2.69 -32.06 -28.92
N LEU A 42 3.46 -30.99 -29.12
CA LEU A 42 3.11 -29.65 -28.64
C LEU A 42 1.95 -29.06 -29.44
N GLU A 43 1.92 -29.27 -30.75
CA GLU A 43 0.82 -28.88 -31.64
C GLU A 43 -0.46 -29.64 -31.27
N LYS A 44 -0.37 -30.95 -31.02
CA LYS A 44 -1.53 -31.72 -30.53
C LYS A 44 -2.00 -31.26 -29.14
N LYS A 45 -1.09 -30.84 -28.26
CA LYS A 45 -1.46 -30.24 -26.96
C LYS A 45 -2.07 -28.86 -27.11
N LEU A 46 -1.61 -28.09 -28.09
CA LEU A 46 -2.18 -26.79 -28.44
C LEU A 46 -3.59 -26.98 -29.01
N ASP A 47 -3.81 -27.95 -29.90
CA ASP A 47 -5.13 -28.30 -30.43
C ASP A 47 -6.09 -28.80 -29.34
N MET A 48 -5.60 -29.61 -28.39
CA MET A 48 -6.39 -30.01 -27.21
C MET A 48 -6.68 -28.84 -26.25
N SER A 49 -5.85 -27.80 -26.25
CA SER A 49 -6.09 -26.57 -25.49
C SER A 49 -6.92 -25.55 -26.27
N ALA A 50 -6.98 -25.68 -27.60
CA ALA A 50 -7.72 -24.85 -28.55
C ALA A 50 -9.10 -25.43 -28.89
N GLU A 51 -9.43 -26.61 -28.33
CA GLU A 51 -10.81 -27.06 -28.12
C GLU A 51 -11.44 -26.13 -27.06
N ALA A 52 -11.65 -24.90 -27.51
CA ALA A 52 -12.22 -23.81 -26.75
C ALA A 52 -13.55 -24.29 -26.23
N SER A 53 -13.62 -24.42 -24.90
CA SER A 53 -14.86 -24.52 -24.14
C SER A 53 -15.91 -23.65 -24.83
N GLU A 54 -17.06 -24.25 -25.15
CA GLU A 54 -18.25 -23.50 -25.52
C GLU A 54 -18.40 -22.31 -24.56
N PRO A 55 -18.89 -21.15 -25.02
CA PRO A 55 -19.09 -20.01 -24.14
C PRO A 55 -20.10 -20.43 -23.07
N VAL A 56 -19.57 -20.85 -21.92
CA VAL A 56 -20.35 -21.21 -20.75
C VAL A 56 -21.05 -19.93 -20.33
N GLY A 57 -22.39 -19.95 -20.35
CA GLY A 57 -23.17 -18.80 -19.88
C GLY A 57 -22.73 -18.42 -18.47
N PHE A 58 -22.77 -17.13 -18.15
CA PHE A 58 -22.26 -16.62 -16.87
C PHE A 58 -22.89 -17.33 -15.66
N ASP A 59 -24.18 -17.66 -15.71
CA ASP A 59 -24.86 -18.48 -14.68
C ASP A 59 -24.23 -19.87 -14.48
N GLN A 60 -23.82 -20.50 -15.57
CA GLN A 60 -23.23 -21.83 -15.52
C GLN A 60 -21.76 -21.76 -15.07
N TYR A 61 -21.05 -20.69 -15.43
CA TYR A 61 -19.74 -20.38 -14.87
C TYR A 61 -19.81 -20.20 -13.35
N LEU A 62 -20.78 -19.42 -12.85
CA LEU A 62 -20.97 -19.22 -11.41
C LEU A 62 -21.29 -20.54 -10.69
N ARG A 63 -22.16 -21.40 -11.25
CA ARG A 63 -22.45 -22.73 -10.69
C ARG A 63 -21.21 -23.62 -10.63
N ASP A 64 -20.43 -23.65 -11.71
CA ASP A 64 -19.21 -24.45 -11.79
C ASP A 64 -18.15 -23.96 -10.80
N GLU A 65 -18.04 -22.63 -10.63
CA GLU A 65 -17.10 -22.02 -9.68
C GLU A 65 -17.54 -22.24 -8.22
N ILE A 66 -18.84 -22.24 -7.92
CA ILE A 66 -19.37 -22.61 -6.59
C ILE A 66 -19.00 -24.07 -6.27
N ILE A 67 -19.20 -24.99 -7.20
CA ILE A 67 -18.86 -26.42 -7.01
C ILE A 67 -17.35 -26.59 -6.82
N ARG A 68 -16.54 -25.89 -7.62
CA ARG A 68 -15.08 -25.91 -7.51
C ARG A 68 -14.61 -25.36 -6.16
N ASN A 69 -15.21 -24.25 -5.71
CA ASN A 69 -14.88 -23.63 -4.44
C ASN A 69 -15.24 -24.55 -3.26
N GLU A 70 -16.38 -25.24 -3.33
CA GLU A 70 -16.77 -26.24 -2.34
C GLU A 70 -15.77 -27.40 -2.26
N ALA A 71 -15.32 -27.93 -3.40
CA ALA A 71 -14.30 -28.97 -3.41
C ALA A 71 -12.95 -28.50 -2.80
N LEU A 72 -12.55 -27.25 -3.05
CA LEU A 72 -11.35 -26.67 -2.44
C LEU A 72 -11.53 -26.43 -0.95
N THR A 73 -12.72 -26.02 -0.52
CA THR A 73 -13.05 -25.84 0.89
C THR A 73 -12.98 -27.17 1.64
N ASP A 74 -13.55 -28.24 1.07
CA ASP A 74 -13.51 -29.58 1.67
C ASP A 74 -12.08 -30.13 1.74
N GLN A 75 -11.28 -29.89 0.71
CA GLN A 75 -9.86 -30.28 0.69
C GLN A 75 -9.05 -29.54 1.76
N ALA A 76 -9.24 -28.23 1.87
CA ALA A 76 -8.55 -27.39 2.86
C ALA A 76 -9.01 -27.69 4.30
N ALA A 77 -10.30 -27.98 4.50
CA ALA A 77 -10.86 -28.38 5.79
C ALA A 77 -10.41 -29.77 6.25
N ALA A 78 -10.10 -30.68 5.31
CA ALA A 78 -9.54 -31.99 5.59
C ALA A 78 -8.04 -31.96 5.94
N SER A 79 -7.38 -30.80 5.77
CA SER A 79 -5.98 -30.64 6.08
C SER A 79 -5.69 -30.47 7.58
N GLN A 80 -4.47 -30.84 7.97
CA GLN A 80 -3.98 -30.66 9.34
C GLN A 80 -3.29 -29.31 9.56
N ASP A 81 -2.99 -28.57 8.50
CA ASP A 81 -2.34 -27.26 8.60
C ASP A 81 -3.35 -26.17 8.99
N GLU A 82 -2.99 -25.37 10.01
CA GLU A 82 -3.77 -24.22 10.45
C GLU A 82 -3.87 -23.14 9.38
N SER A 83 -2.85 -23.00 8.51
CA SER A 83 -2.90 -22.08 7.38
C SER A 83 -3.95 -22.49 6.36
N GLU A 84 -4.08 -23.79 6.09
CA GLU A 84 -5.08 -24.35 5.19
C GLU A 84 -6.49 -24.31 5.80
N LYS A 85 -6.63 -24.43 7.12
CA LYS A 85 -7.92 -24.21 7.79
C LYS A 85 -8.40 -22.76 7.68
N LYS A 86 -7.51 -21.77 7.87
CA LYS A 86 -7.83 -20.36 7.63
C LYS A 86 -8.19 -20.12 6.15
N ALA A 87 -7.48 -20.76 5.23
CA ALA A 87 -7.84 -20.72 3.81
C ALA A 87 -9.24 -21.33 3.56
N ALA A 88 -9.60 -22.41 4.26
CA ALA A 88 -10.94 -23.00 4.16
C ALA A 88 -12.04 -22.04 4.64
N GLU A 89 -11.78 -21.24 5.67
CA GLU A 89 -12.71 -20.18 6.11
C GLU A 89 -12.87 -19.10 5.04
N LEU A 90 -11.77 -18.60 4.47
CA LEU A 90 -11.81 -17.65 3.35
C LEU A 90 -12.54 -18.20 2.12
N LEU A 91 -12.39 -19.50 1.84
CA LEU A 91 -13.10 -20.15 0.75
C LEU A 91 -14.61 -20.23 1.01
N LYS A 92 -15.06 -20.45 2.25
CA LYS A 92 -16.50 -20.39 2.60
C LYS A 92 -17.09 -19.00 2.32
N PHE A 93 -16.35 -17.93 2.62
CA PHE A 93 -16.80 -16.57 2.31
C PHE A 93 -16.87 -16.31 0.81
N ARG A 94 -15.86 -16.77 0.06
CA ARG A 94 -15.89 -16.72 -1.41
C ARG A 94 -17.07 -17.50 -1.99
N LYS A 95 -17.41 -18.68 -1.44
CA LYS A 95 -18.60 -19.43 -1.85
C LYS A 95 -19.86 -18.61 -1.67
N ARG A 96 -20.04 -17.98 -0.50
CA ARG A 96 -21.22 -17.12 -0.25
C ARG A 96 -21.29 -15.92 -1.18
N PHE A 97 -20.16 -15.29 -1.49
CA PHE A 97 -20.11 -14.22 -2.48
C PHE A 97 -20.58 -14.69 -3.87
N LEU A 98 -20.09 -15.84 -4.35
CA LEU A 98 -20.49 -16.40 -5.65
C LEU A 98 -21.98 -16.77 -5.69
N GLU A 99 -22.54 -17.25 -4.57
CA GLU A 99 -23.98 -17.51 -4.45
C GLU A 99 -24.81 -16.23 -4.51
N ILE A 100 -24.34 -15.14 -3.88
CA ILE A 100 -24.97 -13.81 -3.97
C ILE A 100 -24.96 -13.30 -5.41
N GLU A 101 -23.86 -13.45 -6.13
CA GLU A 101 -23.77 -13.08 -7.55
C GLU A 101 -24.75 -13.88 -8.41
N LEU A 102 -24.86 -15.19 -8.17
CA LEU A 102 -25.81 -16.05 -8.88
C LEU A 102 -27.27 -15.65 -8.61
N GLU A 103 -27.60 -15.31 -7.36
CA GLU A 103 -28.94 -14.84 -6.98
C GLU A 103 -29.26 -13.46 -7.54
N ALA A 104 -28.29 -12.54 -7.54
CA ALA A 104 -28.46 -11.22 -8.14
C ALA A 104 -28.63 -11.32 -9.66
N HIS A 105 -27.86 -12.18 -10.34
CA HIS A 105 -27.98 -12.40 -11.77
C HIS A 105 -29.36 -12.96 -12.18
N ALA A 106 -30.02 -13.74 -11.31
CA ALA A 106 -31.42 -14.16 -11.52
C ALA A 106 -32.41 -12.96 -11.56
N LEU A 107 -32.00 -11.79 -11.08
CA LEU A 107 -32.75 -10.53 -11.06
C LEU A 107 -32.23 -9.52 -12.09
N GLU A 108 -31.34 -9.91 -13.03
CA GLU A 108 -30.75 -9.00 -14.04
C GLU A 108 -31.79 -8.20 -14.82
N GLY A 109 -32.99 -8.76 -15.03
CA GLY A 109 -34.12 -8.07 -15.67
C GLY A 109 -34.68 -6.86 -14.91
N ASN A 110 -34.27 -6.63 -13.65
CA ASN A 110 -34.63 -5.47 -12.85
C ASN A 110 -33.37 -4.88 -12.17
N PRO A 111 -32.85 -3.74 -12.67
CA PRO A 111 -31.58 -3.20 -12.19
C PRO A 111 -31.60 -2.78 -10.72
N VAL A 112 -32.75 -2.34 -10.20
CA VAL A 112 -32.90 -1.96 -8.79
C VAL A 112 -32.86 -3.21 -7.91
N ALA A 113 -33.63 -4.24 -8.25
CA ALA A 113 -33.64 -5.50 -7.50
C ALA A 113 -32.29 -6.24 -7.57
N PHE A 114 -31.58 -6.13 -8.70
CA PHE A 114 -30.21 -6.61 -8.85
C PHE A 114 -29.27 -5.91 -7.86
N GLN A 115 -29.26 -4.58 -7.86
CA GLN A 115 -28.40 -3.78 -6.97
C GLN A 115 -28.73 -4.01 -5.49
N ASP A 116 -30.03 -4.07 -5.15
CA ASP A 116 -30.49 -4.36 -3.80
C ASP A 116 -30.03 -5.74 -3.32
N ARG A 117 -30.07 -6.77 -4.19
CA ARG A 117 -29.63 -8.12 -3.82
C ARG A 117 -28.13 -8.19 -3.56
N ILE A 118 -27.32 -7.51 -4.39
CA ILE A 118 -25.87 -7.40 -4.20
C ILE A 118 -25.56 -6.65 -2.91
N ALA A 119 -26.18 -5.48 -2.70
CA ALA A 119 -25.94 -4.65 -1.52
C ALA A 119 -26.33 -5.39 -0.23
N ALA A 120 -27.51 -6.01 -0.20
CA ALA A 120 -27.97 -6.79 0.94
C ALA A 120 -27.06 -8.00 1.20
N GLY A 121 -26.64 -8.72 0.15
CA GLY A 121 -25.75 -9.87 0.27
C GLY A 121 -24.35 -9.49 0.78
N LEU A 122 -23.79 -8.37 0.32
CA LEU A 122 -22.50 -7.88 0.81
C LEU A 122 -22.57 -7.38 2.25
N CYS A 123 -23.68 -6.78 2.67
CA CYS A 123 -23.91 -6.43 4.07
C CYS A 123 -24.00 -7.68 4.95
N GLU A 124 -24.73 -8.72 4.52
CA GLU A 124 -24.79 -10.00 5.22
C GLU A 124 -23.40 -10.64 5.34
N LEU A 125 -22.65 -10.71 4.25
CA LEU A 125 -21.30 -11.28 4.24
C LEU A 125 -20.35 -10.53 5.18
N ARG A 126 -20.47 -9.20 5.23
CA ARG A 126 -19.68 -8.35 6.14
C ARG A 126 -19.97 -8.63 7.60
N GLU A 127 -21.24 -8.83 7.96
CA GLU A 127 -21.61 -9.15 9.35
C GLU A 127 -21.09 -10.54 9.76
N VAL A 128 -21.05 -11.52 8.84
CA VAL A 128 -20.43 -12.84 9.12
C VAL A 128 -18.90 -12.75 9.19
N MET A 129 -18.28 -11.81 8.46
CA MET A 129 -16.83 -11.55 8.48
C MET A 129 -16.38 -10.68 9.66
N ARG A 130 -17.32 -10.07 10.40
CA ARG A 130 -17.00 -9.27 11.56
C ARG A 130 -16.44 -10.20 12.64
N PRO A 131 -15.20 -10.01 13.12
CA PRO A 131 -14.71 -10.77 14.26
C PRO A 131 -15.68 -10.58 15.42
N ASP A 132 -16.13 -11.68 16.05
CA ASP A 132 -16.85 -11.59 17.31
C ASP A 132 -15.97 -10.77 18.26
N ALA A 133 -16.47 -9.63 18.73
CA ALA A 133 -15.79 -8.85 19.73
C ALA A 133 -15.53 -9.77 20.91
N GLU A 134 -14.26 -10.04 21.23
CA GLU A 134 -13.89 -10.51 22.56
C GLU A 134 -14.55 -9.56 23.54
N SER A 135 -15.60 -10.04 24.18
CA SER A 135 -16.25 -9.35 25.28
C SER A 135 -15.20 -9.27 26.38
N VAL A 136 -14.52 -8.13 26.44
CA VAL A 136 -13.81 -7.70 27.64
C VAL A 136 -14.86 -7.68 28.74
N GLU A 137 -14.90 -8.73 29.54
CA GLU A 137 -15.73 -8.77 30.74
C GLU A 137 -15.31 -7.58 31.60
N ALA A 138 -16.21 -6.61 31.72
CA ALA A 138 -16.09 -5.49 32.63
C ALA A 138 -16.12 -6.04 34.06
N GLU A 139 -14.95 -6.23 34.67
CA GLU A 139 -14.84 -6.29 36.12
C GLU A 139 -14.90 -4.86 36.71
N PRO A 140 -15.60 -4.66 37.83
CA PRO A 140 -15.89 -3.35 38.36
C PRO A 140 -14.67 -2.76 39.10
N GLU A 141 -14.50 -1.45 38.92
CA GLU A 141 -13.54 -0.61 39.60
C GLU A 141 -13.54 -0.83 41.13
N ALA A 142 -12.35 -1.08 41.69
CA ALA A 142 -12.05 -0.85 43.10
C ALA A 142 -10.65 -0.26 43.25
N GLU A 143 -10.62 0.95 43.82
CA GLU A 143 -9.43 1.72 44.20
C GLU A 143 -8.51 0.95 45.14
N THR A 144 -7.22 0.79 44.81
CA THR A 144 -6.04 1.24 45.61
C THR A 144 -4.72 0.77 44.98
N PRO A 145 -3.63 1.54 45.11
CA PRO A 145 -2.37 1.28 44.41
C PRO A 145 -1.50 0.29 45.19
N MET A 146 -1.13 -0.82 44.57
CA MET A 146 -0.03 -1.66 45.05
C MET A 146 0.89 -2.01 43.89
N ALA A 147 2.14 -1.57 44.04
CA ALA A 147 3.28 -2.00 43.25
C ALA A 147 3.36 -3.54 43.23
N VAL A 148 3.47 -4.11 42.03
CA VAL A 148 3.91 -5.48 41.82
C VAL A 148 4.93 -5.45 40.69
N GLU A 149 6.03 -6.14 40.98
CA GLU A 149 7.31 -6.18 40.28
C GLU A 149 7.18 -6.63 38.82
N LEU A 150 7.97 -6.00 37.94
CA LEU A 150 8.30 -6.52 36.62
C LEU A 150 8.95 -7.90 36.79
N GLU A 151 8.28 -8.97 36.38
CA GLU A 151 8.95 -10.20 35.97
C GLU A 151 9.40 -10.02 34.52
N GLU A 152 10.72 -9.96 34.33
CA GLU A 152 11.38 -10.04 33.03
C GLU A 152 11.05 -11.40 32.37
N ALA A 153 10.40 -11.35 31.20
CA ALA A 153 10.37 -12.45 30.26
C ALA A 153 11.56 -12.34 29.29
N PRO A 154 12.15 -13.47 28.89
CA PRO A 154 13.51 -13.54 28.35
C PRO A 154 13.60 -13.01 26.92
N GLY A 155 14.77 -12.47 26.59
CA GLY A 155 15.08 -11.86 25.30
C GLY A 155 14.79 -12.76 24.10
N ASP A 156 14.11 -12.16 23.13
CA ASP A 156 14.11 -12.62 21.74
C ASP A 156 15.03 -11.68 20.96
N GLU A 157 16.22 -12.20 20.65
CA GLU A 157 17.20 -11.54 19.81
C GLU A 157 16.76 -11.72 18.34
N GLY A 158 16.54 -10.60 17.65
CA GLY A 158 16.69 -10.53 16.20
C GLY A 158 15.46 -10.83 15.35
N GLU A 159 14.49 -9.93 15.34
CA GLU A 159 13.75 -9.64 14.11
C GLU A 159 14.06 -8.21 13.70
N GLU A 160 14.83 -8.05 12.63
CA GLU A 160 14.97 -6.78 11.92
C GLU A 160 13.56 -6.35 11.48
N GLU A 161 13.03 -5.29 12.12
CA GLU A 161 11.81 -4.66 11.63
C GLU A 161 12.04 -4.26 10.16
N PRO A 162 11.18 -4.67 9.22
CA PRO A 162 11.34 -4.24 7.84
C PRO A 162 11.23 -2.71 7.82
N GLU A 163 12.28 -2.02 7.35
CA GLU A 163 12.28 -0.59 7.06
C GLU A 163 10.99 -0.24 6.32
N ARG A 164 10.01 0.28 7.06
CA ARG A 164 8.78 0.80 6.47
C ARG A 164 9.19 2.04 5.71
N LYS A 165 9.21 1.92 4.38
CA LYS A 165 9.32 3.05 3.47
C LYS A 165 8.20 4.02 3.83
N ILE A 166 8.54 5.14 4.48
CA ILE A 166 7.62 6.26 4.70
C ILE A 166 7.34 6.82 3.31
N VAL A 167 6.22 6.41 2.71
CA VAL A 167 5.74 6.99 1.46
C VAL A 167 5.05 8.29 1.86
N ASP A 168 5.66 9.43 1.53
CA ASP A 168 5.06 10.75 1.74
C ASP A 168 3.84 10.93 0.81
N THR A 169 2.67 10.50 1.28
CA THR A 169 1.37 10.67 0.62
C THR A 169 0.71 12.01 0.97
N SER A 170 1.33 12.81 1.85
CA SER A 170 0.73 14.03 2.44
C SER A 170 0.24 15.02 1.39
N GLU A 171 0.99 15.23 0.31
CA GLU A 171 0.59 16.15 -0.76
C GLU A 171 -0.59 15.62 -1.59
N GLN A 172 -0.71 14.30 -1.77
CA GLN A 172 -1.82 13.69 -2.47
C GLN A 172 -3.11 13.76 -1.63
N GLU A 173 -3.01 13.45 -0.34
CA GLU A 173 -4.12 13.52 0.60
C GLU A 173 -4.60 14.96 0.82
N ILE A 174 -3.68 15.93 0.89
CA ILE A 174 -4.02 17.36 1.01
C ILE A 174 -4.70 17.88 -0.26
N ASN A 175 -4.20 17.53 -1.44
CA ASN A 175 -4.85 17.93 -2.70
C ASN A 175 -6.23 17.28 -2.84
N HIS A 176 -6.37 16.01 -2.41
CA HIS A 176 -7.65 15.34 -2.35
C HIS A 176 -8.62 16.04 -1.38
N LEU A 177 -8.14 16.47 -0.21
CA LEU A 177 -8.93 17.19 0.78
C LEU A 177 -9.42 18.55 0.26
N LYS A 178 -8.58 19.26 -0.50
CA LYS A 178 -8.97 20.51 -1.20
C LYS A 178 -10.08 20.26 -2.21
N ASP A 179 -9.96 19.21 -3.01
CA ASP A 179 -10.99 18.87 -4.00
C ASP A 179 -12.32 18.52 -3.31
N VAL A 180 -12.26 17.81 -2.17
CA VAL A 180 -13.45 17.49 -1.37
C VAL A 180 -14.09 18.75 -0.79
N ILE A 181 -13.30 19.67 -0.22
CA ILE A 181 -13.82 20.93 0.35
C ILE A 181 -14.45 21.81 -0.73
N ASN A 182 -13.83 21.94 -1.91
CA ASN A 182 -14.38 22.71 -3.02
C ASN A 182 -15.72 22.13 -3.49
N ASN A 183 -15.79 20.81 -3.64
CA ASN A 183 -17.02 20.12 -4.04
C ASN A 183 -18.12 20.25 -2.97
N GLN A 184 -17.75 20.26 -1.69
CA GLN A 184 -18.68 20.52 -0.58
C GLN A 184 -19.20 21.97 -0.59
N GLN A 185 -18.35 22.97 -0.85
CA GLN A 185 -18.77 24.37 -1.00
C GLN A 185 -19.72 24.58 -2.19
N ASP A 186 -19.47 23.90 -3.31
CA ASP A 186 -20.34 23.94 -4.49
C ASP A 186 -21.71 23.30 -4.20
N ALA A 187 -21.73 22.13 -3.56
CA ALA A 187 -22.95 21.44 -3.17
C ALA A 187 -23.79 22.28 -2.19
N MET A 188 -23.14 22.99 -1.27
CA MET A 188 -23.81 23.88 -0.33
C MET A 188 -24.34 25.15 -0.98
N SER A 189 -23.58 25.76 -1.90
CA SER A 189 -24.06 26.91 -2.66
C SER A 189 -25.31 26.56 -3.47
N ALA A 190 -25.36 25.34 -4.02
CA ALA A 190 -26.54 24.81 -4.68
C ALA A 190 -27.72 24.58 -3.72
N LEU A 191 -27.46 24.03 -2.53
CA LEU A 191 -28.48 23.82 -1.49
C LEU A 191 -29.06 25.15 -1.00
N ARG A 192 -28.21 26.16 -0.82
CA ARG A 192 -28.60 27.52 -0.45
C ARG A 192 -29.52 28.15 -1.49
N ALA A 193 -29.15 28.04 -2.76
CA ALA A 193 -29.97 28.56 -3.86
C ALA A 193 -31.37 27.91 -3.91
N GLN A 194 -31.44 26.59 -3.67
CA GLN A 194 -32.71 25.86 -3.61
C GLN A 194 -33.54 26.22 -2.36
N LEU A 195 -32.90 26.49 -1.23
CA LEU A 195 -33.57 26.93 -0.01
C LEU A 195 -34.09 28.38 -0.12
N GLU A 196 -33.31 29.29 -0.72
CA GLU A 196 -33.70 30.68 -0.97
C GLU A 196 -34.84 30.79 -2.00
N GLU A 197 -34.91 29.88 -2.99
CA GLU A 197 -36.03 29.79 -3.94
C GLU A 197 -37.37 29.43 -3.27
N HIS A 198 -37.33 28.84 -2.07
CA HIS A 198 -38.49 28.34 -1.33
C HIS A 198 -38.68 29.02 0.04
N ALA A 199 -38.22 30.27 0.20
CA ALA A 199 -38.24 31.06 1.43
C ALA A 199 -39.64 31.33 2.07
N GLU A 200 -40.74 30.85 1.49
CA GLU A 200 -42.10 31.03 2.04
C GLU A 200 -42.50 29.95 3.07
N VAL A 201 -41.66 28.95 3.34
CA VAL A 201 -41.96 27.85 4.28
C VAL A 201 -41.50 28.20 5.72
N GLU A 202 -42.38 28.03 6.72
CA GLU A 202 -42.03 28.23 8.14
C GLU A 202 -40.90 27.26 8.55
N GLY A 203 -39.80 27.80 9.08
CA GLY A 203 -38.61 27.03 9.49
C GLY A 203 -37.44 27.10 8.52
N MET A 204 -37.63 27.64 7.31
CA MET A 204 -36.57 27.80 6.30
C MET A 204 -35.47 28.76 6.73
N ASP A 205 -35.81 29.84 7.44
CA ASP A 205 -34.84 30.80 7.98
C ASP A 205 -33.86 30.17 8.98
N ALA A 206 -34.30 29.15 9.72
CA ALA A 206 -33.44 28.42 10.64
C ALA A 206 -32.46 27.50 9.88
N ALA A 207 -32.92 26.87 8.80
CA ALA A 207 -32.08 26.05 7.93
C ALA A 207 -31.05 26.91 7.17
N LEU A 208 -31.47 28.06 6.63
CA LEU A 208 -30.57 29.02 5.98
C LEU A 208 -29.50 29.56 6.94
N LYS A 209 -29.87 29.84 8.19
CA LYS A 209 -28.93 30.27 9.21
C LYS A 209 -27.91 29.18 9.59
N GLN A 210 -28.36 27.93 9.71
CA GLN A 210 -27.45 26.80 9.94
C GLN A 210 -26.50 26.57 8.76
N LEU A 211 -26.96 26.81 7.52
CA LEU A 211 -26.14 26.72 6.33
C LEU A 211 -25.08 27.84 6.28
N GLU A 212 -25.44 29.06 6.67
CA GLU A 212 -24.49 30.18 6.80
C GLU A 212 -23.44 29.93 7.89
N ASP A 213 -23.85 29.38 9.03
CA ASP A 213 -22.93 28.99 10.10
C ASP A 213 -21.97 27.87 9.63
N PHE A 214 -22.44 26.94 8.80
CA PHE A 214 -21.62 25.87 8.23
C PHE A 214 -20.67 26.40 7.14
N GLU A 215 -21.11 27.30 6.24
CA GLU A 215 -20.23 27.97 5.26
C GLU A 215 -19.07 28.68 5.96
N LYS A 216 -19.36 29.37 7.07
CA LYS A 216 -18.33 30.02 7.87
C LYS A 216 -17.34 29.02 8.47
N GLN A 217 -17.82 27.90 9.01
CA GLN A 217 -16.95 26.83 9.53
C GLN A 217 -16.10 26.18 8.42
N SER A 218 -16.65 25.99 7.22
CA SER A 218 -15.92 25.46 6.07
C SER A 218 -14.78 26.38 5.63
N THR A 219 -15.02 27.70 5.59
CA THR A 219 -13.94 28.67 5.27
C THR A 219 -12.86 28.75 6.35
N GLU A 220 -13.21 28.49 7.61
CA GLU A 220 -12.26 28.44 8.72
C GLU A 220 -11.40 27.16 8.67
N LEU A 221 -12.00 26.02 8.27
CA LEU A 221 -11.28 24.77 8.03
C LEU A 221 -10.27 24.90 6.89
N GLU A 222 -10.67 25.52 5.77
CA GLU A 222 -9.78 25.79 4.63
C GLU A 222 -8.58 26.66 5.04
N ARG A 223 -8.81 27.64 5.91
CA ARG A 223 -7.75 28.47 6.50
C ARG A 223 -6.80 27.67 7.40
N CYS A 224 -7.32 26.73 8.20
CA CYS A 224 -6.51 25.86 9.03
C CYS A 224 -5.65 24.91 8.19
N LEU A 225 -6.19 24.36 7.11
CA LEU A 225 -5.43 23.53 6.17
C LEU A 225 -4.30 24.31 5.50
N GLN A 226 -4.57 25.55 5.09
CA GLN A 226 -3.54 26.41 4.50
C GLN A 226 -2.40 26.73 5.48
N VAL A 227 -2.70 26.87 6.78
CA VAL A 227 -1.68 27.03 7.82
C VAL A 227 -0.87 25.75 8.00
N LEU A 228 -1.54 24.60 8.07
CA LEU A 228 -0.87 23.29 8.16
C LEU A 228 0.04 23.01 6.95
N GLU A 229 -0.38 23.38 5.74
CA GLU A 229 0.45 23.30 4.53
C GLU A 229 1.69 24.16 4.62
N SER A 230 1.53 25.44 5.00
CA SER A 230 2.66 26.36 5.14
C SER A 230 3.65 25.90 6.21
N GLU A 231 3.15 25.25 7.25
CA GLU A 231 3.96 24.67 8.32
C GLU A 231 4.65 23.38 7.85
N ASN A 232 3.97 22.52 7.09
CA ASN A 232 4.56 21.33 6.50
C ASN A 232 5.67 21.66 5.49
N GLU A 233 5.45 22.67 4.63
CA GLU A 233 6.50 23.18 3.73
C GLU A 233 7.68 23.75 4.53
N ARG A 234 7.42 24.46 5.63
CA ARG A 234 8.47 24.97 6.53
C ARG A 234 9.25 23.83 7.20
N LEU A 235 8.57 22.77 7.64
CA LEU A 235 9.19 21.59 8.26
C LEU A 235 10.01 20.79 7.24
N LYS A 236 9.50 20.55 6.03
CA LYS A 236 10.24 19.92 4.92
C LYS A 236 11.47 20.75 4.54
N ALA A 237 11.35 22.08 4.48
CA ALA A 237 12.50 22.96 4.23
C ALA A 237 13.56 22.90 5.34
N ALA A 238 13.13 22.86 6.60
CA ALA A 238 14.04 22.73 7.74
C ALA A 238 14.72 21.36 7.83
N GLN A 239 14.05 20.30 7.37
CA GLN A 239 14.61 18.94 7.27
C GLN A 239 15.67 18.85 6.17
N ASN A 240 15.46 19.54 5.04
CA ASN A 240 16.41 19.59 3.92
C ASN A 240 17.66 20.46 4.20
N ASP A 241 17.57 21.46 5.09
CA ASP A 241 18.68 22.39 5.40
C ASP A 241 19.68 21.86 6.45
N GLY A 242 19.38 20.74 7.13
CA GLY A 242 20.32 20.04 8.00
C GLY A 242 20.61 20.70 9.37
N SER A 243 20.38 19.92 10.45
CA SER A 243 20.84 20.02 11.85
C SER A 243 20.66 21.32 12.66
N ASP A 244 20.87 22.52 12.12
CA ASP A 244 20.83 23.77 12.91
C ASP A 244 19.46 24.49 12.87
N ALA A 245 18.59 24.18 11.90
CA ALA A 245 17.23 24.73 11.83
C ALA A 245 16.22 23.95 12.69
N ALA A 246 16.44 22.63 12.86
CA ALA A 246 15.57 21.76 13.65
C ALA A 246 15.52 22.13 15.15
N LYS A 247 16.63 22.64 15.70
CA LYS A 247 16.72 23.10 17.10
C LYS A 247 15.90 24.38 17.41
N LYS A 248 15.33 25.05 16.41
CA LYS A 248 14.53 26.29 16.57
C LYS A 248 13.03 26.10 16.33
N ILE A 249 12.59 24.88 16.07
CA ILE A 249 11.18 24.61 15.80
C ILE A 249 10.50 24.39 17.16
N GLU A 250 9.82 25.43 17.66
CA GLU A 250 8.87 25.22 18.76
C GLU A 250 7.76 24.30 18.23
N PRO A 251 7.48 23.15 18.90
CA PRO A 251 6.42 22.27 18.49
C PRO A 251 5.08 23.02 18.59
N ALA A 252 4.33 23.03 17.49
CA ALA A 252 3.00 23.62 17.48
C ALA A 252 2.10 22.96 18.55
N ASP A 253 1.32 23.79 19.23
CA ASP A 253 0.48 23.41 20.35
C ASP A 253 -0.52 22.30 19.93
N PRO A 254 -0.51 21.11 20.58
CA PRO A 254 -1.39 19.98 20.24
C PRO A 254 -2.88 20.30 20.31
N THR A 255 -3.26 21.43 20.92
CA THR A 255 -4.64 21.95 20.92
C THR A 255 -5.16 22.33 19.53
N GLN A 256 -4.30 22.62 18.54
CA GLN A 256 -4.74 23.01 17.20
C GLN A 256 -5.26 21.83 16.36
N LEU A 257 -4.69 20.63 16.53
CA LEU A 257 -5.15 19.39 15.87
C LEU A 257 -6.41 18.84 16.54
N ALA A 258 -6.48 18.87 17.87
CA ALA A 258 -7.70 18.55 18.62
C ALA A 258 -8.87 19.46 18.20
N GLY A 259 -8.60 20.74 17.94
CA GLY A 259 -9.59 21.68 17.42
C GLY A 259 -10.14 21.31 16.04
N LEU A 260 -9.32 20.69 15.17
CA LEU A 260 -9.76 20.24 13.84
C LEU A 260 -10.73 19.05 13.96
N LYS A 261 -10.41 18.08 14.81
CA LYS A 261 -11.25 16.92 15.10
C LYS A 261 -12.58 17.32 15.74
N ASP A 262 -12.55 18.25 16.69
CA ASP A 262 -13.76 18.79 17.32
C ASP A 262 -14.63 19.57 16.30
N MET A 263 -14.01 20.27 15.36
CA MET A 263 -14.71 20.99 14.30
C MET A 263 -15.37 20.04 13.29
N VAL A 264 -14.67 18.98 12.87
CA VAL A 264 -15.23 17.92 12.01
C VAL A 264 -16.35 17.15 12.73
N GLY A 265 -16.16 16.83 14.02
CA GLY A 265 -17.20 16.21 14.85
C GLY A 265 -18.45 17.09 14.99
N GLY A 266 -18.27 18.39 15.20
CA GLY A 266 -19.36 19.37 15.24
C GLY A 266 -20.09 19.53 13.89
N GLN A 267 -19.38 19.42 12.78
CA GLN A 267 -19.98 19.39 11.44
C GLN A 267 -20.87 18.16 11.26
N GLN A 268 -20.45 16.99 11.74
CA GLN A 268 -21.23 15.77 11.65
C GLN A 268 -22.52 15.81 12.48
N GLU A 269 -22.49 16.45 13.65
CA GLU A 269 -23.67 16.71 14.47
C GLU A 269 -24.64 17.71 13.81
N THR A 270 -24.10 18.74 13.17
CA THR A 270 -24.89 19.74 12.42
C THR A 270 -25.59 19.12 11.21
N ILE A 271 -24.91 18.25 10.46
CA ILE A 271 -25.49 17.49 9.35
C ILE A 271 -26.62 16.57 9.84
N GLY A 272 -26.43 15.89 10.98
CA GLY A 272 -27.48 15.06 11.59
C GLY A 272 -28.72 15.87 11.98
N SER A 273 -28.51 17.09 12.48
CA SER A 273 -29.59 18.02 12.82
C SER A 273 -30.36 18.51 11.59
N LEU A 274 -29.64 18.85 10.51
CA LEU A 274 -30.25 19.22 9.21
C LEU A 274 -31.04 18.05 8.60
N ARG A 275 -30.49 16.82 8.64
CA ARG A 275 -31.18 15.60 8.18
C ARG A 275 -32.50 15.39 8.90
N LYS A 276 -32.52 15.62 10.22
CA LYS A 276 -33.72 15.49 11.05
C LYS A 276 -34.74 16.57 10.74
N LEU A 277 -34.30 17.83 10.59
CA LEU A 277 -35.17 18.96 10.28
C LEU A 277 -35.85 18.79 8.91
N ILE A 278 -35.10 18.33 7.89
CA ILE A 278 -35.62 18.04 6.55
C ILE A 278 -36.66 16.91 6.59
N LYS A 279 -36.39 15.85 7.38
CA LYS A 279 -37.31 14.72 7.56
C LYS A 279 -38.59 15.10 8.31
N GLU A 280 -38.52 16.09 9.19
CA GLU A 280 -39.68 16.63 9.92
C GLU A 280 -40.49 17.63 9.07
N LEU A 281 -39.87 18.30 8.09
CA LEU A 281 -40.48 19.35 7.27
C LEU A 281 -41.23 18.88 6.01
N MET A 282 -41.18 17.59 5.61
CA MET A 282 -41.66 17.21 4.27
C MET A 282 -42.57 15.95 4.18
N PRO A 283 -43.81 16.11 3.68
CA PRO A 283 -44.57 15.08 2.99
C PRO A 283 -44.57 15.25 1.45
N GLU A 284 -43.47 15.74 0.86
CA GLU A 284 -43.26 15.76 -0.60
C GLU A 284 -42.18 14.72 -0.99
N ALA A 285 -42.64 13.49 -1.25
CA ALA A 285 -41.82 12.26 -1.28
C ALA A 285 -40.71 12.22 -2.35
N ASP A 286 -40.85 12.96 -3.46
CA ASP A 286 -39.90 12.86 -4.57
C ASP A 286 -38.67 13.79 -4.38
N LYS A 287 -38.84 14.95 -3.72
CA LYS A 287 -37.74 15.91 -3.48
C LYS A 287 -36.96 15.63 -2.20
N ALA A 288 -37.58 14.96 -1.24
CA ALA A 288 -36.90 14.43 -0.06
C ALA A 288 -35.83 13.38 -0.44
N GLY A 289 -36.04 12.62 -1.53
CA GLY A 289 -35.08 11.66 -2.06
C GLY A 289 -33.81 12.33 -2.61
N GLU A 290 -33.95 13.41 -3.38
CA GLU A 290 -32.79 14.15 -3.92
C GLU A 290 -31.97 14.81 -2.80
N LEU A 291 -32.64 15.37 -1.79
CA LEU A 291 -31.98 15.93 -0.61
C LEU A 291 -31.33 14.84 0.26
N GLU A 292 -31.97 13.69 0.44
CA GLU A 292 -31.38 12.56 1.15
C GLU A 292 -30.16 12.00 0.42
N GLU A 293 -30.17 11.96 -0.92
CA GLU A 293 -29.02 11.56 -1.73
C GLU A 293 -27.84 12.54 -1.59
N THR A 294 -28.12 13.86 -1.62
CA THR A 294 -27.07 14.87 -1.40
C THR A 294 -26.47 14.77 0.00
N LEU A 295 -27.28 14.45 0.99
CA LEU A 295 -26.86 14.33 2.39
C LEU A 295 -26.09 13.02 2.62
N ASP A 296 -26.49 11.92 2.00
CA ASP A 296 -25.74 10.68 2.01
C ASP A 296 -24.37 10.84 1.31
N ARG A 297 -24.30 11.67 0.26
CA ARG A 297 -23.03 12.04 -0.38
C ARG A 297 -22.13 12.83 0.56
N ILE A 298 -22.65 13.85 1.23
CA ILE A 298 -21.91 14.64 2.23
C ILE A 298 -21.44 13.75 3.38
N GLN A 299 -22.29 12.84 3.85
CA GLN A 299 -21.97 11.94 4.95
C GLN A 299 -20.85 10.95 4.59
N ARG A 300 -20.85 10.40 3.37
CA ARG A 300 -19.74 9.55 2.88
C ARG A 300 -18.44 10.36 2.80
N THR A 301 -18.48 11.57 2.23
CA THR A 301 -17.27 12.41 2.14
C THR A 301 -16.73 12.82 3.51
N ASN A 302 -17.57 13.01 4.53
CA ASN A 302 -17.12 13.28 5.89
C ASN A 302 -16.48 12.06 6.55
N GLN A 303 -16.98 10.86 6.27
CA GLN A 303 -16.35 9.62 6.76
C GLN A 303 -14.98 9.42 6.12
N GLU A 304 -14.85 9.70 4.82
CA GLU A 304 -13.58 9.68 4.09
C GLU A 304 -12.60 10.73 4.68
N LEU A 305 -13.07 11.95 4.91
CA LEU A 305 -12.30 13.04 5.53
C LEU A 305 -11.81 12.68 6.93
N SER A 306 -12.67 12.10 7.77
CA SER A 306 -12.29 11.59 9.09
C SER A 306 -11.26 10.46 9.01
N GLY A 307 -11.32 9.63 7.96
CA GLY A 307 -10.32 8.59 7.69
C GLY A 307 -8.97 9.20 7.35
N CYS A 308 -8.92 10.15 6.42
CA CYS A 308 -7.69 10.85 6.04
C CYS A 308 -7.06 11.58 7.23
N VAL A 309 -7.86 12.26 8.06
CA VAL A 309 -7.38 12.91 9.29
C VAL A 309 -6.78 11.89 10.27
N THR A 310 -7.38 10.71 10.43
CA THR A 310 -6.86 9.67 11.32
C THR A 310 -5.50 9.13 10.83
N VAL A 311 -5.36 8.89 9.53
CA VAL A 311 -4.07 8.48 8.93
C VAL A 311 -3.00 9.55 9.14
N LEU A 312 -3.36 10.83 8.93
CA LEU A 312 -2.43 11.95 9.17
C LEU A 312 -2.06 12.10 10.66
N GLU A 313 -2.99 11.85 11.59
CA GLU A 313 -2.71 11.82 13.03
C GLU A 313 -1.75 10.68 13.40
N ASP A 314 -1.94 9.49 12.84
CA ASP A 314 -1.09 8.33 13.05
C ASP A 314 0.32 8.56 12.49
N GLU A 315 0.44 9.10 11.27
CA GLU A 315 1.72 9.48 10.66
C GLU A 315 2.43 10.57 11.48
N ASN A 316 1.71 11.56 12.00
CA ASN A 316 2.30 12.59 12.84
C ASN A 316 2.85 12.00 14.15
N THR A 317 2.14 11.03 14.73
CA THR A 317 2.56 10.32 15.94
C THR A 317 3.81 9.49 15.67
N LEU A 318 3.87 8.80 14.53
CA LEU A 318 5.05 8.06 14.08
C LEU A 318 6.27 8.98 13.91
N LEU A 319 6.11 10.08 13.17
CA LEU A 319 7.19 11.05 12.91
C LEU A 319 7.70 11.68 14.21
N ARG A 320 6.82 11.94 15.19
CA ARG A 320 7.22 12.42 16.51
C ARG A 320 8.07 11.40 17.28
N SER A 321 7.69 10.12 17.23
CA SER A 321 8.45 9.05 17.87
C SER A 321 9.83 8.85 17.24
N GLU A 322 9.93 9.02 15.92
CA GLU A 322 11.19 8.92 15.18
C GLU A 322 12.10 10.12 15.50
N LEU A 323 11.54 11.33 15.58
CA LEU A 323 12.26 12.51 16.04
C LEU A 323 12.78 12.35 17.47
N GLU A 324 11.99 11.77 18.38
CA GLU A 324 12.41 11.51 19.76
C GLU A 324 13.58 10.51 19.82
N MET A 325 13.55 9.44 19.02
CA MET A 325 14.68 8.52 18.88
C MET A 325 15.94 9.21 18.34
N ILE A 326 15.82 10.01 17.27
CA ILE A 326 16.96 10.72 16.69
C ILE A 326 17.56 11.71 17.69
N VAL A 327 16.73 12.42 18.46
CA VAL A 327 17.18 13.32 19.52
C VAL A 327 17.93 12.55 20.61
N SER A 328 17.40 11.41 21.07
CA SER A 328 18.06 10.57 22.07
C SER A 328 19.42 10.04 21.57
N GLN A 329 19.51 9.60 20.32
CA GLN A 329 20.77 9.16 19.71
C GLN A 329 21.79 10.30 19.56
N LEU A 330 21.33 11.51 19.24
CA LEU A 330 22.18 12.69 19.18
C LEU A 330 22.68 13.11 20.58
N GLU A 331 21.84 13.03 21.60
CA GLU A 331 22.24 13.29 22.99
C GLU A 331 23.25 12.27 23.50
N GLU A 332 23.10 10.99 23.15
CA GLU A 332 24.10 9.95 23.45
C GLU A 332 25.41 10.18 22.71
N GLN A 333 25.38 10.56 21.42
CA GLN A 333 26.58 10.92 20.67
C GLN A 333 27.27 12.17 21.22
N ASP A 334 26.51 13.19 21.61
CA ASP A 334 27.06 14.40 22.23
C ASP A 334 27.66 14.08 23.61
N ALA A 335 27.02 13.23 24.41
CA ALA A 335 27.57 12.74 25.68
C ALA A 335 28.85 11.89 25.49
N GLN A 336 28.90 11.05 24.46
CA GLN A 336 30.10 10.30 24.09
C GLN A 336 31.23 11.23 23.62
N ARG A 337 30.92 12.26 22.83
CA ARG A 337 31.88 13.29 22.42
C ARG A 337 32.38 14.13 23.58
N GLU A 338 31.51 14.53 24.51
CA GLU A 338 31.91 15.24 25.72
C GLU A 338 32.78 14.38 26.64
N ALA A 339 32.50 13.07 26.74
CA ALA A 339 33.33 12.12 27.46
C ALA A 339 34.71 11.92 26.80
N GLU A 340 34.79 11.87 25.47
CA GLU A 340 36.06 11.84 24.72
C GLU A 340 36.87 13.14 24.88
N VAL A 341 36.21 14.30 24.89
CA VAL A 341 36.86 15.61 25.08
C VAL A 341 37.31 15.80 26.54
N ALA A 342 36.54 15.33 27.52
CA ALA A 342 36.92 15.36 28.94
C ALA A 342 38.01 14.33 29.30
N ALA A 343 38.18 13.28 28.48
CA ALA A 343 39.26 12.31 28.60
C ALA A 343 40.60 12.79 28.03
N VAL A 344 40.65 13.96 27.37
CA VAL A 344 41.91 14.62 26.98
C VAL A 344 42.50 15.32 28.22
N PRO A 345 43.58 14.79 28.83
CA PRO A 345 44.17 15.43 29.99
C PRO A 345 44.97 16.64 29.56
N ASP A 346 44.81 17.73 30.30
CA ASP A 346 45.69 18.89 30.29
C ASP A 346 47.10 18.48 30.76
N THR A 347 47.91 17.96 29.85
CA THR A 347 49.35 17.79 30.03
C THR A 347 50.08 18.09 28.73
N VAL A 348 50.51 19.34 28.62
CA VAL A 348 51.59 19.76 27.73
C VAL A 348 52.89 19.15 28.28
N ALA A 349 53.31 17.98 27.77
CA ALA A 349 54.71 17.56 27.71
C ALA A 349 54.88 16.22 26.99
N GLU A 350 55.83 16.20 26.04
CA GLU A 350 56.52 15.06 25.44
C GLU A 350 55.84 14.30 24.28
N GLU A 351 56.46 14.45 23.11
CA GLU A 351 56.40 13.55 21.97
C GLU A 351 56.61 12.08 22.42
N ALA A 352 55.60 11.24 22.23
CA ALA A 352 55.79 9.81 22.01
C ALA A 352 54.55 9.26 21.28
N GLY A 353 54.76 8.78 20.06
CA GLY A 353 53.71 8.24 19.22
C GLY A 353 52.95 7.11 19.90
N THR A 354 51.63 7.22 19.93
CA THR A 354 50.75 6.06 20.09
C THR A 354 50.70 5.38 18.72
N THR A 355 51.66 4.49 18.48
CA THR A 355 51.49 3.47 17.44
C THR A 355 50.19 2.73 17.73
N PRO A 356 49.21 2.69 16.79
CA PRO A 356 48.03 1.85 16.96
C PRO A 356 48.49 0.42 17.24
N SER A 357 47.81 -0.28 18.15
CA SER A 357 48.21 -1.66 18.48
C SER A 357 48.15 -2.50 17.20
N SER A 358 49.05 -3.47 17.05
CA SER A 358 49.10 -4.33 15.85
C SER A 358 47.73 -4.96 15.53
N GLU A 359 46.93 -5.24 16.56
CA GLU A 359 45.58 -5.80 16.44
C GLU A 359 44.57 -4.79 15.89
N GLN A 360 44.65 -3.50 16.28
CA GLN A 360 43.78 -2.45 15.73
C GLN A 360 44.11 -2.13 14.27
N ILE A 361 45.38 -2.23 13.88
CA ILE A 361 45.78 -2.05 12.48
C ILE A 361 45.22 -3.19 11.63
N GLU A 362 45.32 -4.44 12.12
CA GLU A 362 44.81 -5.62 11.43
C GLU A 362 43.27 -5.61 11.33
N GLU A 363 42.57 -5.18 12.38
CA GLU A 363 41.10 -5.02 12.35
C GLU A 363 40.65 -3.93 11.38
N MET A 364 41.36 -2.79 11.33
CA MET A 364 41.07 -1.74 10.34
C MET A 364 41.36 -2.22 8.92
N GLU A 365 42.41 -3.00 8.71
CA GLU A 365 42.73 -3.55 7.39
C GLU A 365 41.66 -4.53 6.90
N ILE A 366 41.12 -5.36 7.80
CA ILE A 366 39.98 -6.25 7.49
C ILE A 366 38.72 -5.44 7.15
N LYS A 367 38.37 -4.42 7.95
CA LYS A 367 37.20 -3.56 7.68
C LYS A 367 37.33 -2.81 6.36
N VAL A 368 38.53 -2.36 6.01
CA VAL A 368 38.79 -1.71 4.72
C VAL A 368 38.59 -2.70 3.57
N GLN A 369 39.08 -3.94 3.69
CA GLN A 369 38.86 -4.97 2.68
C GLN A 369 37.38 -5.36 2.52
N GLU A 370 36.63 -5.43 3.62
CA GLU A 370 35.19 -5.69 3.59
C GLU A 370 34.41 -4.54 2.92
N LEU A 371 34.79 -3.29 3.21
CA LEU A 371 34.20 -2.12 2.57
C LEU A 371 34.54 -2.06 1.07
N GLU A 372 35.78 -2.38 0.69
CA GLU A 372 36.17 -2.46 -0.73
C GLU A 372 35.37 -3.53 -1.47
N ALA A 373 35.21 -4.72 -0.90
CA ALA A 373 34.39 -5.79 -1.49
C ALA A 373 32.91 -5.39 -1.59
N LEU A 374 32.37 -4.68 -0.59
CA LEU A 374 31.00 -4.18 -0.62
C LEU A 374 30.80 -3.11 -1.68
N VAL A 375 31.77 -2.22 -1.88
CA VAL A 375 31.75 -1.21 -2.94
C VAL A 375 31.79 -1.89 -4.32
N GLU A 376 32.69 -2.85 -4.54
CA GLU A 376 32.74 -3.60 -5.81
C GLU A 376 31.43 -4.34 -6.10
N PHE A 377 30.79 -4.92 -5.08
CA PHE A 377 29.50 -5.57 -5.24
C PHE A 377 28.38 -4.57 -5.58
N LYS A 378 28.38 -3.40 -4.93
CA LYS A 378 27.42 -2.32 -5.23
C LYS A 378 27.61 -1.78 -6.64
N ASP A 379 28.84 -1.59 -7.08
CA ASP A 379 29.15 -1.13 -8.44
C ASP A 379 28.69 -2.14 -9.50
N ALA A 380 28.93 -3.44 -9.27
CA ALA A 380 28.44 -4.50 -10.17
C ALA A 380 26.90 -4.55 -10.21
N THR A 381 26.23 -4.28 -9.09
CA THR A 381 24.77 -4.25 -9.02
C THR A 381 24.21 -3.04 -9.77
N ILE A 382 24.86 -1.88 -9.67
CA ILE A 382 24.49 -0.67 -10.41
C ILE A 382 24.64 -0.92 -11.91
N GLU A 383 25.74 -1.53 -12.37
CA GLU A 383 25.95 -1.83 -13.79
C GLU A 383 24.85 -2.75 -14.36
N GLU A 384 24.43 -3.77 -13.61
CA GLU A 384 23.33 -4.65 -14.05
C GLU A 384 21.98 -3.92 -14.03
N LEU A 385 21.73 -3.03 -13.07
CA LEU A 385 20.53 -2.18 -13.06
C LEU A 385 20.49 -1.24 -14.27
N GLU A 386 21.60 -0.59 -14.60
CA GLU A 386 21.72 0.29 -15.77
C GLU A 386 21.45 -0.48 -17.07
N LYS A 387 21.95 -1.72 -17.17
CA LYS A 387 21.69 -2.60 -18.31
C LYS A 387 20.22 -3.00 -18.41
N GLN A 388 19.57 -3.30 -17.29
CA GLN A 388 18.13 -3.58 -17.25
C GLN A 388 17.31 -2.35 -17.65
N TYR A 389 17.72 -1.17 -17.16
CA TYR A 389 17.10 0.10 -17.52
C TYR A 389 17.21 0.36 -19.02
N HIS A 390 18.40 0.23 -19.62
CA HIS A 390 18.59 0.39 -21.06
C HIS A 390 17.80 -0.64 -21.89
N ALA A 391 17.69 -1.88 -21.41
CA ALA A 391 16.87 -2.89 -22.08
C ALA A 391 15.37 -2.54 -22.03
N LEU A 392 14.91 -1.97 -20.91
CA LEU A 392 13.52 -1.52 -20.75
C LEU A 392 13.24 -0.26 -21.57
N GLU A 393 14.18 0.69 -21.58
CA GLU A 393 14.13 1.90 -22.39
C GLU A 393 14.08 1.56 -23.89
N GLY A 394 14.88 0.59 -24.34
CA GLY A 394 14.83 0.08 -25.71
C GLY A 394 13.45 -0.51 -26.08
N LYS A 395 12.88 -1.35 -25.20
CA LYS A 395 11.52 -1.89 -25.39
C LYS A 395 10.46 -0.79 -25.38
N TYR A 396 10.62 0.24 -24.55
CA TYR A 396 9.69 1.37 -24.49
C TYR A 396 9.74 2.18 -25.79
N ARG A 397 10.93 2.52 -26.30
CA ARG A 397 11.09 3.22 -27.59
C ARG A 397 10.55 2.40 -28.76
N GLU A 398 10.73 1.07 -28.76
CA GLU A 398 10.13 0.17 -29.75
C GLU A 398 8.60 0.17 -29.68
N ALA A 399 8.03 0.23 -28.48
CA ALA A 399 6.58 0.26 -28.25
C ALA A 399 5.94 1.62 -28.57
N THR A 400 6.62 2.73 -28.32
CA THR A 400 6.12 4.10 -28.56
C THR A 400 6.42 4.62 -29.97
N GLY A 401 7.26 3.92 -30.75
CA GLY A 401 7.57 4.29 -32.13
C GLY A 401 8.51 5.49 -32.27
N GLU A 402 9.17 5.90 -31.20
CA GLU A 402 10.21 6.94 -31.22
C GLU A 402 11.51 6.38 -31.82
N GLN A 403 11.61 6.41 -33.15
CA GLN A 403 12.90 6.25 -33.83
C GLN A 403 13.74 7.51 -33.60
N SER A 404 14.89 7.36 -32.93
CA SER A 404 15.87 8.44 -32.74
C SER A 404 16.20 9.17 -34.04
N ALA A 405 16.10 10.50 -34.00
CA ALA A 405 16.83 11.41 -34.88
C ALA A 405 18.33 11.41 -34.55
#